data_AF-A0A7K4B2X4-F1
#
_entry.id   AF-A0A7K4B2X4-F1
#
_cell.length_a   1.000
_cell.length_b   1.000
_cell.length_c   1.000
_cell.angle_alpha   90.00
_cell.angle_beta   90.00
_cell.angle_gamma   90.00
#
_symmetry.space_group_name_H-M   'P 1'
#
loop_
_entity.id
_entity.type
_entity.pdbx_description
1 polymer ?
#
loop_
_entity_poly.entity_id
_entity_poly.type
_entity_poly.pdbx_seq_one_letter_code
_entity_poly.pdbx_strand_id
1 'polypeptide(L)'
;MSEQAAVCQSCAMPLVKKEDHGTEKDGSLSSVYCTYCYRNGEFVNPGATLEEIAEHGAAMISQMYEMPLDNARMFMTGQLRTLKRWSGKIVPTCQSCGMPIFSGEEAGTEKDGTESSSYCVHCYQKGEFTEPDLTHEEMIQKGVPVIARKFGLKPEKAEEMVRTFTSALSRWS
;
A
#
# COMPACT_ATOMS: atom_id res chain seq x y z
N MET A 1 13.34 14.80 -10.18
CA MET A 1 13.50 13.39 -9.75
C MET A 1 12.25 12.67 -10.22
N SER A 2 12.38 11.66 -11.09
CA SER A 2 11.22 10.89 -11.59
C SER A 2 10.65 10.06 -10.44
N GLU A 3 9.35 10.21 -10.13
CA GLU A 3 8.66 9.37 -9.15
C GLU A 3 8.70 7.90 -9.62
N GLN A 4 9.39 7.04 -8.88
CA GLN A 4 9.45 5.60 -9.13
C GLN A 4 8.57 4.88 -8.11
N ALA A 5 7.67 4.01 -8.57
CA ALA A 5 6.77 3.26 -7.70
C ALA A 5 7.04 1.76 -7.80
N ALA A 6 6.98 1.06 -6.66
CA ALA A 6 7.10 -0.40 -6.62
C ALA A 6 5.84 -1.13 -7.11
N VAL A 7 4.69 -0.42 -7.09
CA VAL A 7 3.40 -0.90 -7.55
C VAL A 7 2.74 0.14 -8.45
N CYS A 8 1.92 -0.32 -9.39
CA CYS A 8 1.14 0.50 -10.28
C CYS A 8 0.22 1.41 -9.48
N GLN A 9 0.37 2.72 -9.67
CA GLN A 9 -0.40 3.75 -8.97
C GLN A 9 -1.84 3.93 -9.50
N SER A 10 -2.37 2.91 -10.18
CA SER A 10 -3.79 2.81 -10.59
C SER A 10 -4.45 1.54 -10.07
N CYS A 11 -3.78 0.39 -10.07
CA CYS A 11 -4.38 -0.90 -9.75
C CYS A 11 -3.61 -1.72 -8.70
N ALA A 12 -2.56 -1.15 -8.08
CA ALA A 12 -1.67 -1.81 -7.12
C ALA A 12 -0.91 -3.05 -7.64
N MET A 13 -0.97 -3.37 -8.94
CA MET A 13 -0.15 -4.47 -9.49
C MET A 13 1.35 -4.19 -9.32
N PRO A 14 2.17 -5.17 -8.94
CA PRO A 14 3.62 -5.02 -8.84
C PRO A 14 4.25 -4.54 -10.16
N LEU A 15 5.27 -3.68 -10.07
CA LEU A 15 6.10 -3.21 -11.19
C LEU A 15 7.52 -3.77 -11.03
N VAL A 16 7.68 -5.07 -11.33
CA VAL A 16 8.92 -5.81 -11.02
C VAL A 16 9.84 -5.87 -12.23
N LYS A 17 9.27 -6.09 -13.42
CA LYS A 17 9.99 -6.24 -14.67
C LYS A 17 9.66 -5.09 -15.60
N LYS A 18 10.55 -4.81 -16.55
CA LYS A 18 10.37 -3.72 -17.53
C LYS A 18 9.05 -3.85 -18.29
N GLU A 19 8.61 -5.07 -18.57
CA GLU A 19 7.39 -5.37 -19.31
C GLU A 19 6.10 -5.08 -18.51
N ASP A 20 6.21 -4.96 -17.18
CA ASP A 20 5.09 -4.58 -16.33
C ASP A 20 4.72 -3.11 -16.53
N HIS A 21 5.67 -2.27 -16.97
CA HIS A 21 5.49 -0.82 -17.08
C HIS A 21 4.70 -0.41 -18.32
N GLY A 22 3.85 0.61 -18.14
CA GLY A 22 3.17 1.30 -19.23
C GLY A 22 4.11 2.17 -20.06
N THR A 23 3.55 2.94 -20.98
CA THR A 23 4.34 3.84 -21.84
C THR A 23 3.85 5.28 -21.77
N GLU A 24 4.79 6.22 -21.76
CA GLU A 24 4.54 7.66 -21.88
C GLU A 24 4.30 8.05 -23.36
N LYS A 25 3.90 9.30 -23.62
CA LYS A 25 3.63 9.79 -24.99
C LYS A 25 4.84 9.70 -25.91
N ASP A 26 6.04 9.84 -25.36
CA ASP A 26 7.31 9.74 -26.08
C ASP A 26 7.80 8.29 -26.28
N GLY A 27 7.03 7.30 -25.80
CA GLY A 27 7.36 5.89 -25.89
C GLY A 27 8.29 5.36 -24.80
N SER A 28 8.76 6.23 -23.88
CA SER A 28 9.50 5.79 -22.70
C SER A 28 8.60 5.00 -21.73
N LEU A 29 9.20 4.17 -20.87
CA LEU A 29 8.44 3.40 -19.88
C LEU A 29 7.95 4.30 -18.75
N SER A 30 6.69 4.12 -18.35
CA SER A 30 6.12 4.81 -17.21
C SER A 30 6.71 4.28 -15.91
N SER A 31 7.24 5.16 -15.07
CA SER A 31 7.81 4.79 -13.76
C SER A 31 6.75 4.56 -12.66
N VAL A 32 5.48 4.80 -12.97
CA VAL A 32 4.37 4.85 -12.00
C VAL A 32 3.17 3.96 -12.36
N TYR A 33 2.94 3.65 -13.63
CA TYR A 33 1.77 2.89 -14.08
C TYR A 33 2.16 1.65 -14.85
N CYS A 34 1.34 0.59 -14.75
CA CYS A 34 1.56 -0.66 -15.47
C CYS A 34 0.99 -0.63 -16.89
N THR A 35 1.46 -1.55 -17.73
CA THR A 35 1.06 -1.73 -19.14
C THR A 35 -0.43 -1.99 -19.32
N TYR A 36 -1.12 -2.53 -18.31
CA TYR A 36 -2.56 -2.78 -18.38
C TYR A 36 -3.38 -1.52 -18.11
N CYS A 37 -2.84 -0.58 -17.33
CA CYS A 37 -3.56 0.62 -16.93
C CYS A 37 -3.25 1.82 -17.83
N TYR A 38 -2.02 1.94 -18.35
CA TYR A 38 -1.54 3.16 -18.98
C TYR A 38 -0.66 2.85 -20.20
N ARG A 39 -1.00 3.45 -21.35
CA ARG A 39 -0.29 3.27 -22.63
C ARG A 39 -0.30 4.56 -23.42
N ASN A 40 0.83 4.87 -24.06
CA ASN A 40 1.02 6.04 -24.92
C ASN A 40 0.61 7.36 -24.24
N GLY A 41 0.88 7.47 -22.93
CA GLY A 41 0.57 8.66 -22.16
C GLY A 41 -0.88 8.80 -21.70
N GLU A 42 -1.71 7.76 -21.84
CA GLU A 42 -3.14 7.79 -21.50
C GLU A 42 -3.58 6.54 -20.76
N PHE A 43 -4.59 6.68 -19.90
CA PHE A 43 -5.20 5.51 -19.26
C PHE A 43 -6.00 4.70 -20.29
N VAL A 44 -5.80 3.38 -20.30
CA VAL A 44 -6.51 2.46 -21.19
C VAL A 44 -8.02 2.48 -20.95
N ASN A 45 -8.43 2.70 -19.69
CA ASN A 45 -9.82 2.91 -19.33
C ASN A 45 -9.95 4.18 -18.46
N PRO A 46 -10.09 5.38 -19.08
CA PRO A 46 -10.15 6.64 -18.35
C PRO A 46 -11.46 6.80 -17.56
N GLY A 47 -12.54 6.13 -17.99
CA GLY A 47 -13.84 6.15 -17.33
C GLY A 47 -13.98 5.19 -16.15
N ALA A 48 -12.98 4.32 -15.90
CA ALA A 48 -13.05 3.36 -14.80
C ALA A 48 -13.16 4.07 -13.45
N THR A 49 -14.06 3.56 -12.62
CA THR A 49 -14.21 3.96 -11.22
C THR A 49 -13.26 3.17 -10.31
N LEU A 50 -13.04 3.67 -9.10
CA LEU A 50 -12.21 2.98 -8.11
C LEU A 50 -12.85 1.63 -7.74
N GLU A 51 -14.18 1.61 -7.61
CA GLU A 51 -14.98 0.45 -7.24
C GLU A 51 -14.88 -0.66 -8.29
N GLU A 52 -14.95 -0.31 -9.58
CA GLU A 52 -14.77 -1.29 -10.68
C GLU A 52 -13.38 -1.92 -10.68
N ILE A 53 -12.32 -1.14 -10.38
CA ILE A 53 -10.96 -1.69 -10.28
C ILE A 53 -10.80 -2.51 -8.99
N ALA A 54 -11.44 -2.10 -7.90
CA ALA A 54 -11.43 -2.85 -6.64
C ALA A 54 -12.09 -4.23 -6.81
N GLU A 55 -13.18 -4.32 -7.57
CA GLU A 55 -13.89 -5.56 -7.83
C GLU A 55 -13.01 -6.62 -8.48
N HIS A 56 -12.19 -6.23 -9.46
CA HIS A 56 -11.27 -7.14 -10.13
C HIS A 56 -10.21 -7.72 -9.18
N GLY A 57 -9.67 -6.90 -8.26
CA GLY A 57 -8.70 -7.36 -7.27
C GLY A 57 -9.33 -8.16 -6.14
N ALA A 58 -10.59 -7.88 -5.79
CA ALA A 58 -11.28 -8.48 -4.66
C ALA A 58 -11.43 -10.00 -4.81
N ALA A 59 -11.73 -10.48 -6.02
CA ALA A 59 -11.84 -11.92 -6.27
C ALA A 59 -10.54 -12.67 -5.97
N MET A 60 -9.39 -12.10 -6.38
CA MET A 60 -8.07 -12.70 -6.15
C MET A 60 -7.71 -12.73 -4.67
N ILE A 61 -7.91 -11.61 -3.95
CA ILE A 61 -7.62 -11.52 -2.51
C ILE A 61 -8.57 -12.42 -1.70
N SER A 62 -9.85 -12.47 -2.07
CA SER A 62 -10.84 -13.35 -1.45
C SER A 62 -10.41 -14.80 -1.53
N GLN A 63 -9.98 -15.26 -2.72
CA GLN A 63 -9.49 -16.63 -2.89
C GLN A 63 -8.18 -16.89 -2.15
N MET A 64 -7.21 -15.98 -2.23
CA MET A 64 -5.86 -16.17 -1.66
C MET A 64 -5.86 -16.25 -0.13
N TYR A 65 -6.63 -15.38 0.51
CA TYR A 65 -6.68 -15.25 1.96
C TYR A 65 -7.94 -15.84 2.60
N GLU A 66 -8.80 -16.50 1.81
CA GLU A 66 -10.12 -16.97 2.25
C GLU A 66 -10.95 -15.85 2.88
N MET A 67 -10.77 -14.63 2.37
CA MET A 67 -11.46 -13.43 2.86
C MET A 67 -12.88 -13.42 2.29
N PRO A 68 -13.92 -13.12 3.08
CA PRO A 68 -15.25 -12.86 2.54
C PRO A 68 -15.20 -11.80 1.44
N LEU A 69 -15.87 -12.04 0.31
CA LEU A 69 -15.73 -11.20 -0.88
C LEU A 69 -16.03 -9.72 -0.62
N ASP A 70 -17.03 -9.41 0.20
CA ASP A 70 -17.34 -8.01 0.59
C ASP A 70 -16.20 -7.36 1.40
N ASN A 71 -15.53 -8.14 2.25
CA ASN A 71 -14.35 -7.66 2.97
C ASN A 71 -13.15 -7.48 2.03
N ALA A 72 -13.02 -8.35 1.02
CA ALA A 72 -11.99 -8.21 -0.02
C ALA A 72 -12.21 -6.96 -0.88
N ARG A 73 -13.47 -6.65 -1.22
CA ARG A 73 -13.84 -5.38 -1.87
C ARG A 73 -13.47 -4.19 -1.01
N MET A 74 -13.80 -4.22 0.29
CA MET A 74 -13.43 -3.17 1.22
C MET A 74 -11.90 -3.01 1.33
N PHE A 75 -11.18 -4.11 1.44
CA PHE A 75 -9.71 -4.12 1.47
C PHE A 75 -9.13 -3.48 0.21
N MET A 76 -9.54 -3.95 -0.96
CA MET A 76 -9.06 -3.43 -2.25
C MET A 76 -9.44 -1.96 -2.44
N THR A 77 -10.66 -1.56 -2.08
CA THR A 77 -11.09 -0.15 -2.12
C THR A 77 -10.18 0.73 -1.27
N GLY A 78 -9.83 0.27 -0.06
CA GLY A 78 -8.90 0.96 0.83
C GLY A 78 -7.50 1.10 0.25
N GLN A 79 -6.96 0.02 -0.32
CA GLN A 79 -5.64 0.02 -0.96
C GLN A 79 -5.60 0.90 -2.21
N LEU A 80 -6.61 0.83 -3.06
CA LEU A 80 -6.65 1.62 -4.28
C LEU A 80 -6.81 3.12 -3.98
N ARG A 81 -7.57 3.50 -2.94
CA ARG A 81 -7.76 4.90 -2.56
C ARG A 81 -6.45 5.64 -2.27
N THR A 82 -5.38 4.95 -1.88
CA THR A 82 -4.09 5.57 -1.59
C THR A 82 -3.27 5.86 -2.85
N LEU A 83 -3.60 5.22 -3.98
CA LEU A 83 -2.80 5.31 -5.20
C LEU A 83 -3.02 6.61 -5.95
N LYS A 84 -1.97 7.11 -6.61
CA LYS A 84 -1.94 8.40 -7.31
C LYS A 84 -3.14 8.69 -8.21
N ARG A 85 -3.64 7.69 -8.98
CA ARG A 85 -4.81 7.90 -9.86
C ARG A 85 -6.04 8.38 -9.08
N TRP A 86 -6.20 7.94 -7.84
CA TRP A 86 -7.41 8.12 -7.05
C TRP A 86 -7.24 9.16 -5.95
N SER A 87 -6.06 9.27 -5.35
CA SER A 87 -5.73 10.26 -4.32
C SER A 87 -5.14 11.56 -4.85
N GLY A 88 -4.70 11.58 -6.12
CA GLY A 88 -3.99 12.70 -6.74
C GLY A 88 -2.50 12.79 -6.39
N LYS A 89 -1.99 11.95 -5.49
CA LYS A 89 -0.57 11.91 -5.08
C LYS A 89 -0.15 10.50 -4.68
N ILE A 90 1.14 10.20 -4.71
CA ILE A 90 1.61 8.94 -4.12
C ILE A 90 1.54 9.09 -2.60
N VAL A 91 0.63 8.36 -1.96
CA VAL A 91 0.47 8.37 -0.50
C VAL A 91 1.57 7.48 0.11
N PRO A 92 2.43 8.02 0.99
CA PRO A 92 3.45 7.23 1.65
C PRO A 92 2.84 6.17 2.57
N THR A 93 3.52 5.03 2.66
CA THR A 93 3.21 3.97 3.61
C THR A 93 4.18 4.05 4.77
N CYS A 94 3.68 4.04 6.01
CA CYS A 94 4.51 3.99 7.20
C CYS A 94 5.42 2.75 7.18
N GLN A 95 6.73 2.95 7.18
CA GLN A 95 7.75 1.90 7.12
C GLN A 95 7.95 1.16 8.46
N SER A 96 7.01 1.31 9.40
CA SER A 96 6.92 0.53 10.64
C SER A 96 5.62 -0.29 10.71
N CYS A 97 4.46 0.35 10.52
CA CYS A 97 3.17 -0.35 10.67
C CYS A 97 2.45 -0.62 9.35
N GLY A 98 2.94 -0.07 8.25
CA GLY A 98 2.36 -0.24 6.93
C GLY A 98 1.05 0.53 6.70
N MET A 99 0.64 1.40 7.63
CA MET A 99 -0.52 2.26 7.44
C MET A 99 -0.18 3.43 6.49
N PRO A 100 -1.11 3.85 5.62
CA PRO A 100 -0.91 5.04 4.77
C PRO A 100 -0.83 6.32 5.61
N ILE A 101 -0.09 7.31 5.09
CA ILE A 101 0.10 8.64 5.68
C ILE A 101 -0.50 9.68 4.73
N PHE A 102 -1.77 10.04 4.92
CA PHE A 102 -2.51 10.91 4.00
C PHE A 102 -2.15 12.39 4.14
N SER A 103 -1.73 12.81 5.32
CA SER A 103 -1.45 14.22 5.64
C SER A 103 -0.28 14.35 6.62
N GLY A 104 0.21 15.59 6.77
CA GLY A 104 1.25 15.92 7.74
C GLY A 104 0.84 15.65 9.19
N GLU A 105 -0.45 15.75 9.53
CA GLU A 105 -0.97 15.43 10.87
C GLU A 105 -0.85 13.95 11.23
N GLU A 106 -0.80 13.07 10.21
CA GLU A 106 -0.60 11.64 10.37
C GLU A 106 0.89 11.26 10.35
N ALA A 107 1.77 12.18 9.93
CA ALA A 107 3.20 11.94 9.83
C ALA A 107 3.85 11.95 11.22
N GLY A 108 4.89 11.12 11.36
CA GLY A 108 5.78 11.15 12.51
C GLY A 108 6.59 12.45 12.55
N THR A 109 7.43 12.61 13.56
CA THR A 109 8.31 13.78 13.67
C THR A 109 9.77 13.38 13.78
N GLU A 110 10.62 14.06 13.02
CA GLU A 110 12.07 13.95 13.09
C GLU A 110 12.61 14.67 14.34
N LYS A 111 13.91 14.50 14.64
CA LYS A 111 14.54 15.09 15.83
C LYS A 111 14.50 16.63 15.83
N ASP A 112 14.49 17.25 14.65
CA ASP A 112 14.38 18.69 14.47
C ASP A 112 12.92 19.21 14.50
N GLY A 113 11.96 18.31 14.66
CA GLY A 113 10.53 18.61 14.68
C GLY A 113 9.86 18.68 13.31
N THR A 114 10.58 18.43 12.22
CA THR A 114 9.98 18.32 10.88
C THR A 114 9.16 17.03 10.74
N GLU A 115 8.25 17.00 9.76
CA GLU A 115 7.43 15.81 9.47
C GLU A 115 8.28 14.68 8.89
N SER A 116 8.05 13.46 9.36
CA SER A 116 8.69 12.27 8.81
C SER A 116 8.07 11.87 7.47
N SER A 117 8.89 11.67 6.45
CA SER A 117 8.44 11.18 5.14
C SER A 117 8.10 9.68 5.12
N SER A 118 8.49 8.94 6.16
CA SER A 118 8.54 7.48 6.14
C SER A 118 7.75 6.81 7.26
N TYR A 119 7.44 7.52 8.34
CA TYR A 119 6.78 6.95 9.51
C TYR A 119 5.58 7.79 9.94
N CYS A 120 4.55 7.15 10.50
CA CYS A 120 3.38 7.84 11.02
C CYS A 120 3.55 8.26 12.48
N VAL A 121 2.70 9.18 12.93
CA VAL A 121 2.67 9.76 14.28
C VAL A 121 2.53 8.71 15.38
N HIS A 122 1.91 7.56 15.10
CA HIS A 122 1.76 6.49 16.09
C HIS A 122 3.02 5.65 16.28
N CYS A 123 3.89 5.59 15.26
CA CYS A 123 5.09 4.76 15.30
C CYS A 123 6.35 5.55 15.62
N TYR A 124 6.44 6.82 15.22
CA TYR A 124 7.69 7.58 15.30
C TYR A 124 7.44 9.04 15.69
N GLN A 125 8.09 9.51 16.76
CA GLN A 125 7.97 10.88 17.27
C GLN A 125 9.31 11.40 17.76
N LYS A 126 9.61 12.66 17.46
CA LYS A 126 10.80 13.39 17.90
C LYS A 126 12.12 12.66 17.62
N GLY A 127 12.20 11.95 16.50
CA GLY A 127 13.39 11.21 16.11
C GLY A 127 13.47 9.78 16.65
N GLU A 128 12.46 9.28 17.37
CA GLU A 128 12.48 7.98 18.06
C GLU A 128 11.20 7.17 17.81
N PHE A 129 11.32 5.83 17.79
CA PHE A 129 10.16 4.96 17.76
C PHE A 129 9.43 4.99 19.10
N THR A 130 8.09 5.01 19.07
CA THR A 130 7.24 5.03 20.28
C THR A 130 7.34 3.73 21.09
N GLU A 131 7.72 2.63 20.44
CA GLU A 131 8.02 1.34 21.07
C GLU A 131 9.37 0.84 20.54
N PRO A 132 10.52 1.33 21.03
CA PRO A 132 11.83 1.08 20.43
C PRO A 132 12.24 -0.39 20.45
N ASP A 133 11.85 -1.13 21.49
CA ASP A 133 12.18 -2.54 21.69
C ASP A 133 11.21 -3.51 21.00
N LEU A 134 10.16 -2.99 20.34
CA LEU A 134 9.18 -3.83 19.64
C LEU A 134 9.87 -4.61 18.52
N THR A 135 9.78 -5.93 18.59
CA THR A 135 10.28 -6.86 17.58
C THR A 135 9.27 -7.04 16.43
N HIS A 136 9.74 -7.57 15.30
CA HIS A 136 8.86 -7.87 14.16
C HIS A 136 7.81 -8.93 14.52
N GLU A 137 8.18 -9.95 15.30
CA GLU A 137 7.23 -10.97 15.77
C GLU A 137 6.15 -10.37 16.68
N GLU A 138 6.50 -9.47 17.60
CA GLU A 138 5.51 -8.77 18.43
C GLU A 138 4.61 -7.85 17.60
N MET A 139 5.15 -7.18 16.57
CA MET A 139 4.35 -6.39 15.63
C MET A 139 3.34 -7.27 14.88
N ILE A 140 3.75 -8.47 14.45
CA ILE A 140 2.86 -9.44 13.82
C ILE A 140 1.76 -9.86 14.82
N GLN A 141 2.14 -10.26 16.03
CA GLN A 141 1.20 -10.67 17.08
C GLN A 141 0.16 -9.59 17.42
N LYS A 142 0.56 -8.31 17.42
CA LYS A 142 -0.36 -7.18 17.61
C LYS A 142 -1.26 -6.94 16.39
N GLY A 143 -0.73 -7.10 15.18
CA GLY A 143 -1.45 -6.84 13.92
C GLY A 143 -2.48 -7.91 13.57
N VAL A 144 -2.18 -9.19 13.82
CA VAL A 144 -3.03 -10.34 13.48
C VAL A 144 -4.47 -10.19 13.97
N PRO A 145 -4.76 -9.93 15.27
CA PRO A 145 -6.13 -9.84 15.75
C PRO A 145 -6.89 -8.65 15.13
N VAL A 146 -6.19 -7.53 14.87
CA VAL A 146 -6.80 -6.34 14.24
C VAL A 146 -7.22 -6.65 12.81
N ILE A 147 -6.31 -7.26 12.03
CA ILE A 147 -6.54 -7.62 10.63
C ILE A 147 -7.58 -8.74 10.51
N ALA A 148 -7.49 -9.78 11.33
CA ALA A 148 -8.45 -10.87 11.39
C ALA A 148 -9.87 -10.36 11.65
N ARG A 149 -10.04 -9.52 12.66
CA ARG A 149 -11.36 -8.94 12.99
C ARG A 149 -11.86 -8.00 11.91
N LYS A 150 -11.00 -7.11 11.39
CA LYS A 150 -11.41 -6.08 10.42
C LYS A 150 -11.83 -6.68 9.09
N PHE A 151 -11.15 -7.73 8.63
CA PHE A 151 -11.38 -8.33 7.31
C PHE A 151 -12.01 -9.71 7.36
N GLY A 152 -12.38 -10.22 8.55
CA GLY A 152 -13.02 -11.53 8.71
C GLY A 152 -12.11 -12.69 8.29
N LEU A 153 -10.81 -12.56 8.52
CA LEU A 153 -9.83 -13.59 8.17
C LEU A 153 -9.70 -14.61 9.30
N LYS A 154 -9.37 -15.85 8.93
CA LYS A 154 -8.86 -16.84 9.89
C LYS A 154 -7.51 -16.36 10.45
N PRO A 155 -7.18 -16.66 11.72
CA PRO A 155 -5.94 -16.21 12.35
C PRO A 155 -4.68 -16.53 11.53
N GLU A 156 -4.60 -17.70 10.93
CA GLU A 156 -3.45 -18.15 10.14
C GLU A 156 -3.29 -17.31 8.86
N LYS A 157 -4.40 -16.95 8.22
CA LYS A 157 -4.42 -16.09 7.03
C LYS A 157 -4.14 -14.63 7.34
N ALA A 158 -4.59 -14.16 8.50
CA ALA A 158 -4.22 -12.84 8.99
C ALA A 158 -2.72 -12.77 9.31
N GLU A 159 -2.13 -13.82 9.91
CA GLU A 159 -0.69 -13.88 10.16
C GLU A 159 0.12 -13.88 8.87
N GLU A 160 -0.25 -14.73 7.90
CA GLU A 160 0.37 -14.76 6.57
C GLU A 160 0.36 -13.37 5.92
N MET A 161 -0.79 -12.69 5.95
CA MET A 161 -0.96 -11.35 5.38
C MET A 161 -0.10 -10.31 6.11
N VAL A 162 -0.16 -10.25 7.44
CA VAL A 162 0.58 -9.26 8.23
C VAL A 162 2.08 -9.47 8.08
N ARG A 163 2.55 -10.71 8.17
CA ARG A 163 3.97 -11.07 8.01
C ARG A 163 4.49 -10.68 6.63
N THR A 164 3.74 -11.01 5.57
CA THR A 164 4.12 -10.69 4.19
C THR A 164 4.16 -9.18 3.95
N PHE A 165 3.18 -8.44 4.44
CA PHE A 165 3.12 -6.99 4.22
C PHE A 165 4.19 -6.24 5.02
N THR A 166 4.49 -6.69 6.24
CA THR A 166 5.44 -6.01 7.12
C THR A 166 6.89 -6.39 6.85
N SER A 167 7.19 -7.55 6.26
CA SER A 167 8.58 -8.00 6.02
C SER A 167 9.39 -7.10 5.07
N ALA A 168 8.72 -6.32 4.22
CA ALA A 168 9.36 -5.40 3.30
C ALA A 168 9.50 -3.96 3.85
N LEU A 169 9.00 -3.70 5.07
CA LEU A 169 9.07 -2.36 5.67
C LEU A 169 10.43 -2.12 6.32
N SER A 170 10.99 -0.93 6.12
CA SER A 170 12.38 -0.63 6.53
C SER A 170 12.70 -0.84 8.01
N ARG A 171 11.71 -0.82 8.90
CA ARG A 171 11.94 -1.10 10.32
C ARG A 171 12.27 -2.58 10.59
N TRP A 172 11.77 -3.48 9.74
CA TRP A 172 11.80 -4.93 9.96
C TRP A 172 12.72 -5.68 8.97
N SER A 173 13.17 -5.02 7.90
CA SER A 173 13.99 -5.57 6.82
C SER A 173 15.48 -5.29 6.99
#